data_AF-A0A402CB77-F1
#
_entry.id   AF-A0A402CB77-F1
#
_cell.length_a   1.000
_cell.length_b   1.000
_cell.length_c   1.000
_cell.angle_alpha   90.00
_cell.angle_beta   90.00
_cell.angle_gamma   90.00
#
_symmetry.space_group_name_H-M   'P 1'
#
loop_
_entity.id
_entity.type
_entity.pdbx_description
1 polymer ?
#
loop_
_entity_poly.entity_id
_entity_poly.type
_entity_poly.pdbx_seq_one_letter_code
_entity_poly.pdbx_strand_id
1 'polypeptide(L)'
;MTNPPPDHAYVLAQLDELRKQAQSTGARVSVLALARKVGLANTTFRRRFPDLVAKIADQEPPSPNRHAATAPKNAEPELRQRNRDLRENLEYAMASIQRLTLENQRLRNELESVQTVTSIRPTQRPPTPPQSLITPGSTAR
;
A
#
# COMPACT_ATOMS: atom_id res chain seq x y z
N MET A 1 -11.30 -8.37 59.97
CA MET A 1 -12.43 -7.68 59.30
C MET A 1 -12.68 -8.41 57.99
N THR A 2 -13.59 -9.37 57.98
CA THR A 2 -13.90 -10.19 56.80
C THR A 2 -14.83 -9.38 55.92
N ASN A 3 -14.31 -8.80 54.84
CA ASN A 3 -15.16 -8.09 53.87
C ASN A 3 -16.25 -9.05 53.40
N PRO A 4 -17.54 -8.64 53.40
CA PRO A 4 -18.60 -9.47 52.87
C PRO A 4 -18.26 -9.84 51.43
N PRO A 5 -18.54 -11.09 51.02
CA PRO A 5 -18.15 -11.57 49.71
C PRO A 5 -18.77 -10.62 48.66
N PRO A 6 -17.98 -10.01 47.76
CA PRO A 6 -18.47 -8.97 46.86
C PRO A 6 -19.65 -9.51 46.05
N ASP A 7 -20.78 -8.83 46.14
CA ASP A 7 -22.00 -9.21 45.45
C ASP A 7 -21.94 -8.79 43.97
N HIS A 8 -22.70 -9.46 43.12
CA HIS A 8 -22.68 -9.25 41.67
C HIS A 8 -23.03 -7.80 41.29
N ALA A 9 -23.99 -7.19 41.99
CA ALA A 9 -24.36 -5.79 41.80
C ALA A 9 -23.21 -4.83 42.10
N TYR A 10 -22.43 -5.12 43.16
CA TYR A 10 -21.26 -4.34 43.51
C TYR A 10 -20.15 -4.43 42.45
N VAL A 11 -19.90 -5.63 41.90
CA VAL A 11 -18.90 -5.82 40.83
C VAL A 11 -19.29 -5.07 39.56
N LEU A 12 -20.58 -5.05 39.20
CA LEU A 12 -21.08 -4.29 38.06
C LEU A 12 -20.88 -2.78 38.23
N ALA A 13 -21.21 -2.24 39.41
CA ALA A 13 -20.99 -0.82 39.70
C ALA A 13 -19.50 -0.45 39.58
N GLN A 14 -18.60 -1.33 40.04
CA GLN A 14 -17.15 -1.13 39.95
C GLN A 14 -16.63 -1.22 38.50
N LEU A 15 -17.22 -2.08 37.68
CA LEU A 15 -16.95 -2.17 36.24
C LEU A 15 -17.36 -0.88 35.52
N ASP A 16 -18.53 -0.33 35.81
CA ASP A 16 -19.01 0.90 35.17
C ASP A 16 -18.19 2.13 35.58
N GLU A 17 -17.76 2.21 36.84
CA GLU A 17 -16.83 3.25 37.27
C GLU A 17 -15.47 3.13 36.58
N LEU A 18 -14.94 1.91 36.44
CA LEU A 18 -13.71 1.67 35.68
C LEU A 18 -13.86 2.06 34.21
N ARG A 19 -15.04 1.83 33.60
CA ARG A 19 -15.33 2.25 32.22
C ARG A 19 -15.31 3.77 32.08
N LYS A 20 -15.88 4.51 33.04
CA LYS A 20 -15.84 5.98 33.05
C LYS A 20 -14.42 6.52 33.16
N GLN A 21 -13.59 5.92 34.00
CA GLN A 21 -12.16 6.28 34.16
C GLN A 21 -11.32 5.92 32.92
N ALA A 22 -11.63 4.79 32.30
CA ALA A 22 -11.04 4.35 31.05
C ALA A 22 -11.33 5.32 29.90
N GLN A 23 -12.56 5.83 29.80
CA GLN A 23 -12.97 6.80 28.78
C GLN A 23 -12.20 8.12 28.87
N SER A 24 -11.93 8.63 30.07
CA SER A 24 -11.16 9.89 30.23
C SER A 24 -9.67 9.75 29.91
N THR A 25 -9.12 8.53 30.06
CA THR A 25 -7.70 8.24 29.81
C THR A 25 -7.45 7.62 28.43
N GLY A 26 -8.51 7.26 27.70
CA GLY A 26 -8.43 6.48 26.46
C GLY A 26 -7.99 5.02 26.65
N ALA A 27 -7.88 4.55 27.91
CA ALA A 27 -7.49 3.18 28.25
C ALA A 27 -8.71 2.24 28.25
N ARG A 28 -8.53 0.92 28.12
CA ARG A 28 -9.62 -0.07 28.24
C ARG A 28 -9.62 -0.77 29.59
N VAL A 29 -10.79 -1.19 30.06
CA VAL A 29 -10.94 -1.93 31.32
C VAL A 29 -10.46 -3.36 31.15
N SER A 30 -9.55 -3.81 32.03
CA SER A 30 -9.09 -5.20 32.06
C SER A 30 -9.74 -5.99 33.19
N VAL A 31 -9.93 -7.31 32.97
CA VAL A 31 -10.42 -8.25 33.99
C VAL A 31 -9.55 -8.23 35.25
N LEU A 32 -8.23 -8.05 35.08
CA LEU A 32 -7.29 -7.96 36.18
C LEU A 32 -7.46 -6.67 36.98
N ALA A 33 -7.68 -5.53 36.32
CA ALA A 33 -7.94 -4.26 37.00
C ALA A 33 -9.25 -4.33 37.81
N LEU A 34 -10.30 -4.94 37.24
CA LEU A 34 -11.56 -5.15 37.95
C LEU A 34 -11.38 -6.06 39.17
N ALA A 35 -10.67 -7.19 39.02
CA ALA A 35 -10.39 -8.11 40.13
C ALA A 35 -9.62 -7.43 41.28
N ARG A 36 -8.61 -6.62 40.95
CA ARG A 36 -7.87 -5.81 41.94
C ARG A 36 -8.77 -4.80 42.63
N LYS A 37 -9.67 -4.13 41.90
CA LYS A 37 -10.58 -3.11 42.44
C LYS A 37 -11.59 -3.70 43.43
N VAL A 38 -12.05 -4.93 43.19
CA VAL A 38 -12.95 -5.65 44.12
C VAL A 38 -12.21 -6.47 45.18
N GLY A 39 -10.88 -6.38 45.25
CA GLY A 39 -10.06 -7.05 46.26
C GLY A 39 -9.98 -8.56 46.13
N LEU A 40 -10.18 -9.12 44.93
CA LEU A 40 -10.10 -10.56 44.67
C LEU A 40 -8.86 -10.94 43.86
N ALA A 41 -8.32 -12.12 44.16
CA ALA A 41 -7.36 -12.76 43.26
C ALA A 41 -8.02 -13.02 41.89
N ASN A 42 -7.28 -12.80 40.80
CA ASN A 42 -7.79 -12.91 39.43
C ASN A 42 -8.38 -14.30 39.14
N THR A 43 -7.77 -15.37 39.66
CA THR A 43 -8.28 -16.75 39.53
C THR A 43 -9.63 -16.93 40.23
N THR A 44 -9.78 -16.39 41.43
CA THR A 44 -11.04 -16.39 42.19
C THR A 44 -12.11 -15.57 41.50
N PHE A 45 -11.75 -14.39 40.98
CA PHE A 45 -12.65 -13.53 40.22
C PHE A 45 -13.19 -14.23 38.97
N ARG A 46 -12.32 -14.86 38.19
CA ARG A 46 -12.70 -15.58 36.97
C ARG A 46 -13.62 -16.77 37.23
N ARG A 47 -13.43 -17.47 38.35
CA ARG A 47 -14.28 -18.60 38.75
C ARG A 47 -15.65 -18.16 39.25
N ARG A 48 -15.72 -17.02 39.96
CA ARG A 48 -16.95 -16.54 40.59
C ARG A 48 -17.84 -15.71 39.65
N PHE A 49 -17.23 -15.05 38.67
CA PHE A 49 -17.94 -14.16 37.74
C PHE A 49 -17.60 -14.48 36.27
N PRO A 50 -17.79 -15.73 35.79
CA PRO A 50 -17.44 -16.12 34.43
C PRO A 50 -18.17 -15.28 33.37
N ASP A 51 -19.44 -14.94 33.62
CA ASP A 51 -20.27 -14.14 32.70
C ASP A 51 -19.73 -12.72 32.52
N LEU A 52 -19.20 -12.11 33.59
CA LEU A 52 -18.59 -10.78 33.53
C LEU A 52 -17.25 -10.81 32.80
N VAL A 53 -16.48 -11.89 32.97
CA VAL A 53 -15.24 -12.10 32.22
C VAL A 53 -15.51 -12.24 30.74
N ALA A 54 -16.54 -13.00 30.35
CA ALA A 54 -16.97 -13.14 28.95
C ALA A 54 -17.38 -11.77 28.38
N LYS A 55 -18.24 -11.01 29.07
CA LYS A 55 -18.65 -9.67 28.63
C LYS A 55 -17.50 -8.67 28.45
N ILE A 56 -16.46 -8.76 29.28
CA ILE A 56 -15.27 -7.91 29.15
C ILE A 56 -14.39 -8.38 27.98
N ALA A 57 -14.31 -9.70 27.76
CA ALA A 57 -13.56 -10.30 26.66
C ALA A 57 -14.24 -10.09 25.29
N ASP A 58 -15.56 -10.13 25.21
CA ASP A 58 -16.33 -9.93 23.97
C ASP A 58 -16.30 -8.48 23.49
N GLN A 59 -16.11 -7.53 24.42
CA GLN A 59 -15.85 -6.12 24.09
C GLN A 59 -14.39 -5.86 23.67
N GLU A 60 -13.55 -6.89 23.70
CA GLU A 60 -12.26 -6.92 23.02
C GLU A 60 -12.55 -7.26 21.54
N PRO A 61 -12.45 -6.33 20.56
CA PRO A 61 -12.32 -6.76 19.16
C PRO A 61 -11.14 -7.75 19.11
N PRO A 62 -11.15 -8.78 18.23
CA PRO A 62 -10.04 -9.71 18.12
C PRO A 62 -8.78 -8.90 17.90
N SER A 63 -8.02 -8.72 18.98
CA SER A 63 -6.83 -7.92 18.96
C SER A 63 -5.84 -8.76 18.17
N PRO A 64 -5.35 -8.30 17.00
CA PRO A 64 -4.23 -8.98 16.36
C PRO A 64 -3.00 -9.00 17.28
N ASN A 65 -3.04 -8.26 18.39
CA ASN A 65 -1.96 -8.09 19.33
C ASN A 65 -1.97 -9.08 20.51
N ARG A 66 -2.93 -10.01 20.61
CA ARG A 66 -2.88 -11.08 21.64
C ARG A 66 -2.03 -12.30 21.23
N HIS A 67 -1.50 -12.29 20.01
CA HIS A 67 -0.41 -13.18 19.58
C HIS A 67 1.00 -12.56 19.73
N ALA A 68 1.14 -11.36 20.28
CA ALA A 68 2.44 -10.73 20.50
C ALA A 68 3.30 -11.39 21.61
N ALA A 69 2.84 -12.50 22.22
CA ALA A 69 3.62 -13.28 23.17
C ALA A 69 4.35 -14.48 22.54
N THR A 70 4.26 -14.68 21.23
CA THR A 70 5.08 -15.67 20.49
C THR A 70 5.45 -15.14 19.10
N ALA A 71 6.03 -13.94 19.02
CA ALA A 71 6.96 -13.71 17.92
C ALA A 71 8.15 -14.65 18.20
N PRO A 72 8.49 -15.62 17.32
CA PRO A 72 9.70 -16.39 17.52
C PRO A 72 10.85 -15.37 17.56
N LYS A 73 11.75 -15.49 18.54
CA LYS A 73 12.94 -14.61 18.69
C LYS A 73 13.82 -14.56 17.42
N ASN A 74 13.49 -15.35 16.39
CA ASN A 74 14.14 -15.45 15.09
C ASN A 74 13.41 -14.67 13.97
N ALA A 75 12.25 -14.05 14.21
CA ALA A 75 11.50 -13.33 13.17
C ALA A 75 12.14 -11.99 12.79
N GLU A 76 12.82 -11.32 13.71
CA GLU A 76 13.46 -10.03 13.44
C GLU A 76 14.56 -10.10 12.36
N PRO A 77 15.53 -11.04 12.41
CA PRO A 77 16.52 -11.17 11.34
C PRO A 77 15.90 -11.58 9.99
N GLU A 78 14.88 -12.44 9.99
CA GLU A 78 14.16 -12.81 8.76
C GLU A 78 13.43 -11.61 8.14
N LEU A 79 12.78 -10.78 8.96
CA LEU A 79 12.09 -9.57 8.51
C LEU A 79 13.08 -8.53 7.98
N ARG A 80 14.26 -8.40 8.60
CA ARG A 80 15.35 -7.53 8.10
C ARG A 80 15.90 -8.04 6.79
N GLN A 81 16.11 -9.34 6.64
CA GLN A 81 16.55 -9.95 5.39
C GLN A 81 15.53 -9.70 4.28
N ARG A 82 14.24 -10.01 4.51
CA ARG A 82 13.17 -9.75 3.54
C ARG A 82 13.07 -8.28 3.15
N ASN A 83 13.26 -7.35 4.10
CA ASN A 83 13.29 -5.92 3.77
C ASN A 83 14.48 -5.53 2.89
N ARG A 84 15.65 -6.16 3.07
CA ARG A 84 16.79 -5.95 2.17
C ARG A 84 16.50 -6.49 0.77
N ASP A 85 16.05 -7.73 0.68
CA ASP A 85 15.71 -8.38 -0.59
C ASP A 85 14.64 -7.57 -1.35
N LEU A 86 13.63 -7.07 -0.65
CA LEU A 86 12.59 -6.20 -1.24
C LEU A 86 13.15 -4.88 -1.76
N ARG A 87 14.09 -4.26 -1.04
CA ARG A 87 14.73 -3.00 -1.49
C ARG A 87 15.59 -3.22 -2.72
N GLU A 88 16.38 -4.29 -2.75
CA GLU A 88 17.18 -4.66 -3.91
C GLU A 88 16.28 -4.91 -5.13
N ASN A 89 15.19 -5.66 -4.96
CA ASN A 89 14.22 -5.90 -6.02
C ASN A 89 13.59 -4.60 -6.55
N LEU A 90 13.27 -3.65 -5.66
CA LEU A 90 12.77 -2.34 -6.07
C LEU A 90 13.82 -1.54 -6.85
N GLU A 91 15.08 -1.57 -6.43
CA GLU A 91 16.18 -0.90 -7.13
C GLU A 91 16.39 -1.48 -8.54
N TYR A 92 16.39 -2.81 -8.67
CA TYR A 92 16.45 -3.49 -9.96
C TYR A 92 15.24 -3.16 -10.86
N ALA A 93 14.03 -3.14 -10.29
CA ALA A 93 12.82 -2.78 -11.04
C ALA A 93 12.88 -1.33 -11.53
N MET A 94 13.32 -0.40 -10.67
CA MET A 94 13.50 1.01 -11.04
C MET A 94 14.52 1.17 -12.17
N ALA A 95 15.70 0.54 -12.07
CA ALA A 95 16.72 0.58 -13.11
C ALA A 95 16.21 -0.01 -14.44
N SER A 96 15.44 -1.10 -14.38
CA SER A 96 14.84 -1.73 -15.54
C SER A 96 13.83 -0.80 -16.22
N ILE A 97 12.94 -0.16 -15.45
CA ILE A 97 11.95 0.80 -15.97
C ILE A 97 12.65 2.00 -16.62
N GLN A 98 13.68 2.56 -15.98
CA GLN A 98 14.45 3.67 -16.55
C GLN A 98 15.09 3.29 -17.88
N ARG A 99 15.74 2.13 -17.93
CA ARG A 99 16.34 1.61 -19.17
C ARG A 99 15.30 1.41 -20.28
N LEU A 100 14.19 0.73 -19.97
CA LEU A 100 13.11 0.52 -20.95
C LEU A 100 12.52 1.86 -21.44
N THR A 101 12.44 2.86 -20.56
CA THR A 101 11.93 4.19 -20.93
C THR A 101 12.85 4.87 -21.94
N LEU A 102 14.16 4.84 -21.70
CA LEU A 102 15.15 5.39 -22.63
C LEU A 102 15.17 4.63 -23.96
N GLU A 103 15.11 3.29 -23.92
CA GLU A 103 15.03 2.46 -25.13
C GLU A 103 13.74 2.76 -25.92
N ASN A 104 12.60 2.89 -25.25
CA ASN A 104 11.32 3.22 -25.90
C ASN A 104 11.38 4.61 -26.55
N GLN A 105 11.96 5.60 -25.87
CA GLN A 105 12.13 6.94 -26.43
C GLN A 105 13.05 6.92 -27.66
N ARG A 106 14.16 6.18 -27.61
CA ARG A 106 15.06 6.00 -28.75
C ARG A 106 14.34 5.37 -29.94
N LEU A 107 13.59 4.29 -29.71
CA LEU A 107 12.83 3.59 -30.76
C LEU A 107 11.76 4.50 -31.38
N ARG A 108 11.09 5.32 -30.58
CA ARG A 108 10.14 6.33 -31.09
C ARG A 108 10.82 7.35 -31.98
N ASN A 109 11.97 7.90 -31.54
CA ASN A 109 12.73 8.84 -32.35
C ASN A 109 13.22 8.22 -33.67
N GLU A 110 13.66 6.96 -33.64
CA GLU A 110 14.07 6.21 -34.83
C GLU A 110 12.88 6.01 -35.80
N LEU A 111 11.73 5.59 -35.30
CA LEU A 111 10.50 5.48 -36.10
C LEU A 111 10.08 6.83 -36.69
N GLU A 112 10.11 7.91 -35.92
CA GLU A 112 9.81 9.26 -36.40
C GLU A 112 10.79 9.67 -37.51
N SER A 113 12.08 9.38 -37.34
CA SER A 113 13.09 9.67 -38.37
C SER A 113 12.84 8.88 -39.67
N VAL A 114 12.47 7.60 -39.57
CA VAL A 114 12.20 6.74 -40.73
C VAL A 114 10.90 7.18 -41.42
N GLN A 115 9.86 7.52 -40.67
CA GLN A 115 8.60 8.05 -41.21
C GLN A 115 8.82 9.39 -41.92
N THR A 116 9.67 10.27 -41.36
CA THR A 116 10.03 11.56 -41.96
C THR A 116 10.84 11.39 -43.26
N VAL A 117 11.53 10.26 -43.45
CA VAL A 117 12.40 9.97 -44.62
C VAL A 117 11.65 9.32 -45.80
N THR A 118 10.33 9.39 -45.87
CA THR A 118 9.62 9.02 -47.11
C THR A 118 9.75 10.12 -48.17
N SER A 119 10.93 10.23 -48.80
CA SER A 119 11.13 10.99 -50.03
C SER A 119 11.13 10.05 -51.23
N ILE A 120 9.98 9.96 -51.89
CA ILE A 120 9.89 9.45 -53.26
C ILE A 120 9.61 10.69 -54.13
N ARG A 121 10.66 11.30 -54.67
CA ARG A 121 10.53 12.16 -55.85
C ARG A 121 10.94 11.37 -57.08
N PRO A 122 10.01 11.02 -57.98
CA PRO A 122 10.33 10.70 -59.35
C PRO A 122 10.26 12.00 -60.19
N THR A 123 11.43 12.42 -60.63
CA THR A 123 11.75 12.96 -61.96
C THR A 123 11.07 14.26 -62.42
N GLN A 124 11.84 15.34 -62.39
CA GLN A 124 11.60 16.53 -63.22
C GLN A 124 11.47 16.12 -64.70
N ARG A 125 10.30 16.41 -65.29
CA ARG A 125 10.14 16.44 -66.74
C ARG A 125 10.93 17.65 -67.27
N PRO A 126 11.88 17.51 -68.21
CA PRO A 126 12.57 18.65 -68.77
C PRO A 126 11.57 19.57 -69.50
N PRO A 127 11.73 20.90 -69.43
CA PRO A 127 10.89 21.82 -70.18
C PRO A 127 11.12 21.61 -71.68
N THR A 128 10.06 21.28 -72.41
CA THR A 128 10.04 21.28 -73.87
C THR A 128 10.44 22.68 -74.39
N PRO A 129 11.44 22.80 -75.28
CA PRO A 129 11.77 24.08 -75.88
C PRO A 129 10.61 24.59 -76.76
N PRO A 130 10.47 25.92 -76.93
CA PRO A 130 9.41 26.49 -77.76
C PRO A 130 9.59 26.07 -79.22
N GLN A 131 8.51 25.56 -79.83
CA GLN A 131 8.45 25.29 -81.26
C GLN A 131 8.62 26.62 -82.01
N SER A 132 9.81 26.84 -82.59
CA SER A 132 10.03 27.91 -83.55
C SER A 132 9.30 27.58 -84.84
N LEU A 133 8.39 28.50 -85.20
CA LEU A 133 7.72 28.58 -86.50
C LEU A 133 8.77 28.57 -87.61
N ILE A 134 8.87 27.46 -88.35
CA ILE A 134 9.60 27.40 -89.60
C ILE A 134 8.64 27.91 -90.69
N THR A 135 8.80 29.17 -91.07
CA THR A 135 8.29 29.73 -92.32
C THR A 135 9.16 29.20 -93.47
N PRO A 136 8.63 28.48 -94.47
CA PRO A 136 9.41 28.19 -95.66
C PRO A 136 9.44 29.43 -96.58
N GLY A 137 10.65 29.98 -96.73
CA GLY A 137 11.21 30.38 -98.02
C GLY A 137 10.38 31.26 -98.94
N SER A 138 10.46 32.58 -98.73
CA SER A 138 10.40 33.55 -99.82
C SER A 138 11.57 33.29 -100.77
N THR A 139 11.27 32.73 -101.95
CA THR A 139 12.23 32.64 -103.05
C THR A 139 11.96 33.77 -104.02
N ALA A 140 12.98 34.61 -104.19
CA ALA A 140 13.04 35.64 -105.19
C ALA A 140 12.91 35.07 -106.61
N ARG A 141 12.04 35.68 -107.42
CA ARG A 141 12.30 35.94 -108.84
C ARG A 141 11.35 36.99 -109.38
#